data_AF-A0A1K0GNX1-F1
#
_entry.id   AF-A0A1K0GNX1-F1
#
_cell.length_a   1.000
_cell.length_b   1.000
_cell.length_c   1.000
_cell.angle_alpha   90.00
_cell.angle_beta   90.00
_cell.angle_gamma   90.00
#
_symmetry.space_group_name_H-M   'P 1'
#
loop_
_entity.id
_entity.type
_entity.pdbx_description
1 polymer ?
#
loop_
_entity_poly.entity_id
_entity_poly.type
_entity_poly.pdbx_seq_one_letter_code
_entity_poly.pdbx_strand_id
1 'polypeptide(L)' 'MKFVLKNTSNGQVRFNLVADNGQVVATSEAYTRKTSAMDTIESIKRSTGSATVDDQTT' A
#
# COMPACT_ATOMS: atom_id res chain seq x y z
N MET A 1 5.99 -11.57 0.62
CA MET A 1 5.07 -10.44 0.88
C MET A 1 4.38 -10.01 -0.43
N LYS A 2 3.10 -9.60 -0.42
CA LYS A 2 2.34 -9.19 -1.64
C LYS A 2 1.40 -7.99 -1.41
N PHE A 3 1.12 -7.24 -2.48
CA PHE A 3 0.09 -6.18 -2.48
C PHE A 3 -1.25 -6.72 -2.97
N VAL A 4 -2.34 -6.37 -2.28
CA VAL A 4 -3.71 -6.78 -2.62
C VAL A 4 -4.57 -5.53 -2.80
N LEU A 5 -4.96 -5.21 -4.05
CA LEU A 5 -5.93 -4.14 -4.32
C LEU A 5 -7.35 -4.60 -4.01
N LYS A 6 -8.14 -3.73 -3.40
CA LYS A 6 -9.57 -3.93 -3.14
C LYS A 6 -10.35 -2.66 -3.43
N ASN A 7 -11.54 -2.83 -4.01
CA ASN A 7 -12.52 -1.76 -4.08
C ASN A 7 -13.20 -1.61 -2.72
N THR A 8 -13.50 -0.38 -2.34
CA THR A 8 -14.29 -0.05 -1.16
C THR A 8 -15.75 0.16 -1.56
N SER A 9 -16.65 0.12 -0.59
CA SER A 9 -18.11 0.25 -0.81
C SER A 9 -18.52 1.59 -1.43
N ASN A 10 -17.70 2.63 -1.29
CA ASN A 10 -17.90 3.95 -1.87
C ASN A 10 -17.25 4.13 -3.26
N GLY A 11 -16.84 3.03 -3.92
CA GLY A 11 -16.27 3.07 -5.28
C GLY A 11 -14.81 3.52 -5.34
N GLN A 12 -14.17 3.78 -4.20
CA GLN A 12 -12.73 4.02 -4.12
C GLN A 12 -11.95 2.70 -4.15
N VAL A 13 -10.63 2.80 -4.24
CA VAL A 13 -9.69 1.68 -4.31
C VAL A 13 -8.64 1.85 -3.23
N ARG A 14 -8.35 0.79 -2.47
CA ARG A 14 -7.22 0.76 -1.54
C ARG A 14 -6.39 -0.49 -1.78
N PHE A 15 -5.18 -0.52 -1.27
CA PHE A 15 -4.36 -1.72 -1.28
C PHE A 15 -3.89 -2.11 0.13
N ASN A 16 -3.75 -3.40 0.34
CA ASN A 16 -3.18 -3.97 1.56
C ASN A 16 -1.82 -4.57 1.24
N LEU A 17 -0.87 -4.38 2.15
CA LEU A 17 0.37 -5.15 2.17
C LEU A 17 0.14 -6.39 3.04
N VAL A 18 0.34 -7.56 2.46
CA VAL A 18 0.09 -8.85 3.11
C VAL A 18 1.40 -9.62 3.23
N ALA A 19 1.76 -9.97 4.46
CA ALA A 19 2.92 -10.80 4.77
C ALA A 19 2.74 -12.24 4.28
N ASP A 20 3.83 -13.02 4.26
CA ASP A 20 3.80 -14.40 3.77
C ASP A 20 2.96 -15.34 4.65
N ASN A 21 2.78 -14.98 5.92
CA ASN A 21 1.86 -15.64 6.84
C ASN A 21 0.38 -15.27 6.61
N GLY A 22 0.07 -14.45 5.60
CA GLY A 22 -1.30 -14.03 5.25
C GLY A 22 -1.84 -12.85 6.06
N GLN A 23 -1.09 -12.30 7.01
CA GLN A 23 -1.53 -11.14 7.81
C GLN A 23 -1.37 -9.84 7.03
N VAL A 24 -2.33 -8.93 7.20
CA VAL A 24 -2.25 -7.56 6.68
C VAL A 24 -1.33 -6.77 7.60
N VAL A 25 -0.23 -6.25 7.06
CA VAL A 25 0.77 -5.46 7.80
C VAL A 25 0.60 -3.95 7.61
N ALA A 26 0.02 -3.54 6.47
CA ALA A 26 -0.31 -2.16 6.20
C ALA A 26 -1.53 -2.08 5.28
N THR A 27 -2.31 -1.02 5.41
CA THR A 27 -3.43 -0.69 4.54
C THR A 27 -3.25 0.74 4.06
N SER A 28 -3.35 0.97 2.75
CA SER A 28 -3.28 2.31 2.17
C SER A 28 -4.52 3.13 2.50
N GLU A 29 -4.42 4.43 2.30
CA GLU A 29 -5.60 5.29 2.13
C GLU A 29 -6.43 4.86 0.92
N ALA A 30 -7.68 5.35 0.87
CA ALA A 30 -8.58 5.10 -0.24
C ALA A 30 -8.32 6.10 -1.38
N TYR A 31 -7.97 5.56 -2.54
CA TYR A 31 -7.76 6.30 -3.78
C TYR A 31 -9.05 6.38 -4.60
N THR A 32 -9.30 7.52 -5.23
CA THR A 32 -10.42 7.67 -6.17
C THR A 32 -10.19 6.94 -7.48
N ARG A 33 -8.93 6.68 -7.86
CA ARG A 33 -8.56 6.02 -9.12
C ARG A 33 -7.63 4.84 -8.86
N LYS A 34 -7.89 3.73 -9.56
CA LYS A 34 -7.05 2.52 -9.51
C LYS A 34 -5.60 2.78 -9.95
N THR A 35 -5.40 3.66 -10.94
CA THR A 35 -4.07 4.05 -11.44
C THR A 35 -3.22 4.67 -10.35
N SER A 36 -3.76 5.60 -9.56
CA SER A 36 -3.03 6.22 -8.45
C SER A 36 -2.57 5.20 -7.39
N ALA A 37 -3.41 4.20 -7.11
CA ALA A 37 -3.04 3.11 -6.21
C ALA A 37 -1.91 2.24 -6.81
N MET A 38 -1.94 1.95 -8.11
CA MET A 38 -0.89 1.19 -8.80
C MET A 38 0.43 1.94 -8.85
N ASP A 39 0.42 3.23 -9.20
CA ASP A 39 1.63 4.06 -9.26
C ASP A 39 2.31 4.13 -7.89
N THR A 40 1.52 4.22 -6.82
CA THR A 40 2.02 4.16 -5.44
C THR A 40 2.68 2.81 -5.14
N ILE A 41 2.06 1.69 -5.52
CA ILE A 41 2.63 0.35 -5.33
C ILE A 41 3.94 0.19 -6.09
N GLU A 42 4.03 0.68 -7.32
CA GLU A 42 5.26 0.64 -8.12
C GLU A 42 6.38 1.47 -7.48
N SER A 43 6.05 2.65 -6.97
CA SER A 43 7.00 3.48 -6.21
C SER A 43 7.52 2.75 -4.97
N ILE A 44 6.62 2.15 -4.16
CA ILE A 44 7.02 1.37 -2.98
C ILE A 44 7.89 0.18 -3.38
N LYS A 45 7.54 -0.56 -4.45
CA LYS A 45 8.35 -1.67 -4.95
C LYS A 45 9.75 -1.24 -5.39
N ARG A 46 9.90 -0.04 -5.93
CA ARG A 46 11.20 0.51 -6.34
C ARG A 46 12.04 0.92 -5.13
N SER A 47 11.40 1.45 -4.09
CA SER A 47 12.09 2.02 -2.92
C SER A 47 12.33 1.02 -1.78
N THR A 48 11.66 -0.12 -1.74
CA THR A 48 11.65 -1.05 -0.59
C THR A 48 13.01 -1.66 -0.23
N GLY A 49 14.00 -1.63 -1.14
CA GLY A 49 15.37 -2.06 -0.84
C GLY A 49 16.24 -1.00 -0.17
N SER A 50 15.86 0.29 -0.28
CA SER A 50 16.69 1.43 0.16
C SER A 50 15.96 2.38 1.12
N ALA A 51 14.76 2.03 1.56
CA ALA A 51 13.95 2.87 2.42
C ALA A 51 14.56 2.96 3.83
N THR A 52 14.80 4.18 4.30
CA THR A 52 15.22 4.48 5.68
C THR A 52 14.00 4.79 6.55
N VAL A 53 14.10 4.50 7.85
CA VAL A 53 13.07 4.89 8.84
C VAL A 53 13.38 6.30 9.34
N ASP A 54 12.42 7.21 9.24
CA ASP A 54 12.44 8.55 9.85
C ASP A 54 11.26 8.67 10.83
N ASP A 55 11.54 8.84 12.12
CA ASP A 55 10.53 8.91 13.19
C ASP A 55 10.34 10.37 13.63
N GLN A 56 9.14 10.91 13.41
CA GLN A 56 8.77 12.30 13.69
C GLN A 56 7.65 12.41 14.76
N THR A 57 7.54 11.45 15.67
CA THR A 57 6.42 11.37 16.64
C THR A 57 6.64 12.15 17.95
N THR A 58 7.60 13.08 18.00
CA THR A 58 7.94 13.91 19.18
C THR A 58 6.95 15.03 19.46
#